data_AF-A0A7K2VZF2-F1
#
_entry.id   AF-A0A7K2VZF2-F1
#
_cell.length_a   1.000
_cell.length_b   1.000
_cell.length_c   1.000
_cell.angle_alpha   90.00
_cell.angle_beta   90.00
_cell.angle_gamma   90.00
#
_symmetry.space_group_name_H-M   'P 1'
#
loop_
_entity.id
_entity.type
_entity.pdbx_description
1 polymer ?
#
loop_
_entity_poly.entity_id
_entity_poly.type
_entity_poly.pdbx_seq_one_letter_code
_entity_poly.pdbx_strand_id
1 'polypeptide(L)' 'MFDQLKNLKNLKDLKDKVEDVAEAHGGKISDGLEKVGHFIDDKTGGRHSDKIDTAVDKAQDYIGKLGDQKH' A
#
# COMPACT_ATOMS: atom_id res chain seq x y z
N MET A 1 16.03 23.24 7.94
CA MET A 1 15.96 22.29 9.08
C MET A 1 14.56 22.15 9.69
N PHE A 2 13.72 23.19 9.76
CA PHE A 2 12.37 23.08 10.36
C PHE A 2 11.31 22.40 9.48
N ASP A 3 11.48 22.35 8.15
CA ASP A 3 10.53 21.70 7.24
C ASP A 3 10.60 20.16 7.24
N GLN A 4 11.77 19.58 7.53
CA GLN A 4 11.92 18.13 7.70
C GLN A 4 11.23 17.60 8.97
N LEU A 5 11.02 18.46 9.98
CA LEU A 5 10.34 18.11 11.23
C LEU A 5 8.80 18.17 11.10
N LYS A 6 8.26 19.04 10.26
CA LYS A 6 6.81 19.06 9.95
C LYS A 6 6.39 17.81 9.17
N ASN A 7 7.25 17.35 8.25
CA ASN A 7 7.04 16.07 7.58
C ASN A 7 7.18 14.86 8.53
N LEU A 8 7.90 14.99 9.64
CA LEU A 8 8.03 13.91 10.62
C LEU A 8 6.75 13.71 11.46
N LYS A 9 6.03 14.80 11.78
CA LYS A 9 4.71 14.70 12.44
C LYS A 9 3.67 14.04 11.53
N ASN A 10 3.59 14.51 10.28
CA ASN A 10 2.70 13.92 9.28
C ASN A 10 3.05 12.46 9.01
N LEU A 11 4.34 12.10 9.05
CA LEU A 11 4.79 10.72 8.90
C LEU A 11 4.37 9.85 10.08
N LYS A 12 4.41 10.37 11.30
CA LYS A 12 3.96 9.66 12.49
C LYS A 12 2.45 9.43 12.47
N ASP A 13 1.66 10.46 12.16
CA ASP A 13 0.20 10.34 12.03
C ASP A 13 -0.19 9.41 10.87
N LEU A 14 0.56 9.43 9.76
CA LEU A 14 0.36 8.50 8.65
C LEU A 14 0.69 7.07 9.06
N LYS A 15 1.80 6.86 9.78
CA LYS A 15 2.19 5.55 10.28
C LYS A 15 1.14 5.00 11.24
N ASP A 16 0.71 5.78 12.23
CA ASP A 16 -0.29 5.38 13.21
C ASP A 16 -1.63 5.03 12.52
N LYS A 17 -2.05 5.79 11.50
CA LYS A 17 -3.23 5.45 10.68
C LYS A 17 -3.05 4.18 9.85
N VAL A 18 -1.88 3.96 9.27
CA VAL A 18 -1.58 2.76 8.49
C VAL A 18 -1.54 1.53 9.41
N GLU A 19 -1.01 1.67 10.62
CA GLU A 19 -0.96 0.65 11.65
C GLU A 19 -2.37 0.32 12.15
N ASP A 20 -3.19 1.31 12.50
CA ASP A 20 -4.61 1.13 12.85
C ASP A 20 -5.41 0.42 11.74
N VAL A 21 -5.16 0.78 10.48
CA VAL A 21 -5.83 0.15 9.33
C VAL A 21 -5.35 -1.28 9.13
N ALA A 22 -4.06 -1.55 9.30
CA ALA A 22 -3.47 -2.88 9.21
C ALA A 22 -3.92 -3.79 10.37
N GLU A 23 -4.02 -3.26 11.59
CA GLU A 23 -4.46 -3.97 12.78
C GLU A 23 -5.97 -4.23 12.75
N ALA A 24 -6.78 -3.22 12.44
CA ALA A 24 -8.23 -3.37 12.37
C ALA A 24 -8.67 -4.18 11.13
N HIS A 25 -7.88 -4.15 10.05
CA HIS A 25 -8.19 -4.82 8.79
C HIS A 25 -6.93 -5.12 7.96
N GLY A 26 -6.16 -6.16 8.33
CA GLY A 26 -5.01 -6.60 7.55
C GLY A 26 -5.31 -6.83 6.05
N GLY A 27 -6.56 -7.16 5.71
CA GLY A 27 -7.05 -7.27 4.33
C GLY A 27 -7.18 -5.95 3.55
N LYS A 28 -7.25 -4.78 4.20
CA LYS A 28 -7.43 -3.49 3.52
C LYS A 28 -6.21 -3.03 2.74
N ILE A 29 -5.03 -3.55 3.06
CA ILE A 29 -3.82 -3.25 2.27
C ILE A 29 -3.94 -3.90 0.89
N SER A 30 -4.43 -5.15 0.81
CA SER A 30 -4.77 -5.81 -0.44
C SER A 30 -5.85 -5.05 -1.21
N ASP A 31 -6.95 -4.67 -0.54
CA ASP A 31 -8.02 -3.87 -1.18
C ASP A 31 -7.52 -2.52 -1.73
N GLY A 32 -6.56 -1.90 -1.03
CA GLY A 32 -5.94 -0.64 -1.45
C GLY A 32 -5.06 -0.80 -2.69
N LEU A 33 -4.29 -1.87 -2.75
CA LEU A 33 -3.47 -2.23 -3.93
C LEU A 33 -4.37 -2.54 -5.14
N GLU A 34 -5.43 -3.32 -4.95
CA GLU A 34 -6.42 -3.64 -6.00
C GLU A 34 -7.11 -2.37 -6.53
N LYS A 35 -7.56 -1.47 -5.63
CA LYS A 35 -8.18 -0.20 -6.04
C LYS A 35 -7.26 0.72 -6.81
N VAL A 36 -6.00 0.83 -6.37
CA VAL A 36 -4.98 1.59 -7.10
C VAL A 36 -4.77 0.98 -8.48
N GLY A 37 -4.76 -0.36 -8.55
CA GLY A 37 -4.60 -1.06 -9.80
C GLY A 37 -5.73 -0.75 -10.79
N HIS A 38 -6.98 -0.95 -10.35
CA HIS A 38 -8.17 -0.64 -11.15
C HIS A 38 -8.24 0.84 -11.56
N PHE A 39 -7.86 1.76 -10.68
CA PHE A 39 -7.89 3.20 -11.00
C PHE A 39 -6.89 3.57 -12.09
N ILE A 40 -5.67 3.00 -12.05
CA ILE A 40 -4.65 3.23 -13.09
C ILE A 40 -5.08 2.54 -14.39
N ASP A 41 -5.68 1.35 -14.30
CA ASP A 41 -6.17 0.63 -15.47
C ASP A 41 -7.31 1.38 -16.18
N ASP A 42 -8.31 1.85 -15.43
CA ASP A 42 -9.41 2.70 -15.92
C ASP A 42 -8.86 3.97 -16.59
N LYS A 43 -7.84 4.60 -15.97
CA LYS A 43 -7.17 5.79 -16.53
C LYS A 43 -6.35 5.49 -17.79
N THR A 44 -5.81 4.29 -17.92
CA THR A 44 -4.98 3.87 -19.07
C THR A 44 -5.77 3.09 -20.12
N GLY A 45 -7.06 2.86 -19.87
CA GLY A 45 -7.98 2.16 -20.76
C GLY A 45 -7.62 0.69 -20.94
N GLY A 46 -7.23 -0.02 -19.88
CA GLY A 46 -6.91 -1.45 -19.97
C GLY A 46 -5.51 -1.78 -20.46
N ARG A 47 -4.73 -0.79 -20.91
CA ARG A 47 -3.47 -1.04 -21.65
C ARG A 47 -2.31 -1.50 -20.77
N HIS A 48 -2.45 -1.37 -19.46
CA HIS A 48 -1.41 -1.69 -18.49
C HIS A 48 -1.88 -2.64 -17.38
N SER A 49 -3.11 -3.19 -17.46
CA SER A 49 -3.66 -4.11 -16.46
C SER A 49 -2.68 -5.23 -16.10
N ASP A 50 -2.13 -5.94 -17.09
CA ASP A 50 -1.20 -7.06 -16.84
C ASP A 50 0.01 -6.66 -15.98
N LYS A 51 0.55 -5.45 -16.18
CA LYS A 51 1.70 -4.95 -15.43
C LYS A 51 1.31 -4.50 -14.03
N ILE A 52 0.10 -3.97 -13.90
CA ILE A 52 -0.46 -3.49 -12.65
C ILE A 52 -0.79 -4.70 -11.75
N ASP A 53 -1.48 -5.70 -12.29
CA ASP A 53 -1.79 -6.95 -11.60
C ASP A 53 -0.50 -7.66 -11.14
N THR A 54 0.48 -7.79 -12.04
CA THR A 54 1.80 -8.36 -11.68
C THR A 54 2.50 -7.56 -10.58
N ALA A 55 2.35 -6.24 -10.56
CA ALA A 55 2.94 -5.39 -9.52
C ALA A 55 2.21 -5.53 -8.18
N VAL A 56 0.87 -5.63 -8.20
CA VAL A 56 0.03 -5.87 -7.02
C VAL A 56 0.35 -7.23 -6.40
N ASP A 57 0.38 -8.30 -7.21
CA ASP A 57 0.72 -9.65 -6.76
C ASP A 57 2.09 -9.71 -6.09
N LYS A 58 3.11 -9.09 -6.71
CA LYS A 58 4.46 -9.04 -6.13
C LYS A 58 4.53 -8.24 -4.84
N ALA A 59 3.77 -7.15 -4.74
CA ALA A 59 3.70 -6.37 -3.52
C ALA A 59 3.03 -7.17 -2.40
N GLN A 60 1.93 -7.88 -2.70
CA GLN A 60 1.25 -8.75 -1.74
C GLN A 60 2.15 -9.90 -1.27
N ASP A 61 2.86 -10.57 -2.18
CA ASP A 61 3.82 -11.64 -1.85
C ASP A 61 4.96 -11.12 -0.94
N TYR A 62 5.46 -9.92 -1.22
CA TYR A 62 6.51 -9.30 -0.39
C TYR A 62 6.00 -8.92 1.00
N ILE A 63 4.80 -8.35 1.10
CA ILE A 63 4.16 -8.02 2.38
C ILE A 63 3.87 -9.30 3.18
N GLY A 64 3.38 -10.35 2.52
CA GLY A 64 3.18 -11.66 3.14
C GLY A 64 4.48 -12.21 3.74
N LYS A 65 5.57 -12.21 2.97
CA LYS A 65 6.90 -12.65 3.44
C LYS A 65 7.44 -11.81 4.60
N LEU A 66 7.24 -10.49 4.59
CA LEU A 66 7.64 -9.62 5.70
C LEU A 66 6.80 -9.83 6.97
N GLY A 67 5.51 -10.15 6.81
CA GLY A 67 4.64 -10.53 7.92
C GLY A 67 5.06 -11.86 8.53
N ASP A 68 5.42 -12.83 7.69
CA ASP A 68 5.86 -14.17 8.10
C ASP A 68 7.22 -14.16 8.81
N GLN A 69 8.16 -13.30 8.39
CA GLN A 69 9.48 -13.16 9.03
C GLN A 69 9.45 -12.44 10.40
N LYS A 70 8.33 -11.87 10.82
CA LYS A 70 8.18 -11.24 12.15
C LYS A 70 7.67 -12.20 13.24
N HIS A 71 7.48 -13.48 12.93
CA HIS A 71 7.00 -14.50 13.87
C HIS A 71 8.11 -15.42 14.40
#